data_AF-A0A8B6F5M3-F1
#
_entry.id   AF-A0A8B6F5M3-F1
#
_cell.length_a   1.000
_cell.length_b   1.000
_cell.length_c   1.000
_cell.angle_alpha   90.00
_cell.angle_beta   90.00
_cell.angle_gamma   90.00
#
_symmetry.space_group_name_H-M   'P 1'
#
loop_
_entity.id
_entity.type
_entity.pdbx_description
1 polymer ?
#
loop_
_entity_poly.entity_id
_entity_poly.type
_entity_poly.pdbx_seq_one_letter_code
_entity_poly.pdbx_strand_id
1 'polypeptide(L)'
;EWIGNEWQEHRYKKLEDSDLLFLSRAIHPESFNSVALHFDLNQMDVEEIQTGQQTDLCCQMLNKWKFKNGDEATLGKLIQNLFSSWISENISVEKEELKSAISKMTMVNNEETAS
;
A
#
# COMPACT_ATOMS: atom_id res chain seq x y z
N GLU A 1 12.32 -10.77 12.98
CA GLU A 1 11.29 -10.57 11.93
C GLU A 1 10.29 -9.52 12.43
N TRP A 2 9.61 -8.76 11.56
CA TRP A 2 8.70 -7.68 12.00
C TRP A 2 7.48 -7.56 11.07
N ILE A 3 7.72 -7.33 9.77
CA ILE A 3 6.65 -7.32 8.76
C ILE A 3 6.06 -8.73 8.66
N GLY A 4 4.78 -8.88 9.01
CA GLY A 4 4.09 -10.17 9.00
C GLY A 4 2.90 -10.21 9.97
N ASN A 5 3.00 -9.53 11.12
CA ASN A 5 1.91 -9.44 12.09
C ASN A 5 1.34 -8.02 12.27
N GLU A 6 2.06 -6.96 11.88
CA GLU A 6 1.62 -5.54 12.01
C GLU A 6 0.26 -5.25 11.36
N TRP A 7 -0.09 -5.96 10.28
CA TRP A 7 -1.38 -5.79 9.62
C TRP A 7 -2.56 -6.08 10.56
N GLN A 8 -2.38 -6.91 11.60
CA GLN A 8 -3.42 -7.26 12.56
C GLN A 8 -3.85 -6.07 13.40
N GLU A 9 -2.89 -5.24 13.82
CA GLU A 9 -3.13 -4.01 14.61
C GLU A 9 -3.86 -2.95 13.77
N HIS A 10 -3.75 -3.05 12.44
CA HIS A 10 -4.34 -2.11 11.49
C HIS A 10 -5.48 -2.70 10.67
N ARG A 11 -5.99 -3.88 11.07
CA ARG A 11 -6.97 -4.67 10.31
C ARG A 11 -8.18 -3.86 9.85
N TYR A 12 -8.65 -2.94 10.68
CA TYR A 12 -9.85 -2.12 10.43
C TYR A 12 -9.54 -0.64 10.24
N LYS A 13 -8.26 -0.24 10.23
CA LYS A 13 -7.90 1.16 10.05
C LYS A 13 -8.22 1.57 8.61
N LYS A 14 -9.04 2.61 8.46
CA LYS A 14 -9.35 3.22 7.16
C LYS A 14 -8.11 3.91 6.61
N LEU A 15 -8.00 3.91 5.28
CA LEU A 15 -6.92 4.57 4.55
C LEU A 15 -7.35 5.96 4.11
N GLU A 16 -6.53 6.96 4.39
CA GLU A 16 -6.59 8.28 3.77
C GLU A 16 -5.77 8.30 2.48
N ASP A 17 -6.03 9.25 1.59
CA ASP A 17 -5.27 9.35 0.33
C ASP A 17 -3.81 9.73 0.58
N SER A 18 -3.54 10.48 1.66
CA SER A 18 -2.21 10.77 2.18
C SER A 18 -1.45 9.50 2.57
N ASP A 19 -2.12 8.49 3.14
CA ASP A 19 -1.51 7.21 3.50
C ASP A 19 -0.99 6.50 2.25
N LEU A 20 -1.79 6.47 1.19
CA LEU A 20 -1.42 5.78 -0.05
C LEU A 20 -0.15 6.35 -0.67
N LEU A 21 0.04 7.67 -0.59
CA LEU A 21 1.25 8.33 -1.09
C LEU A 21 2.50 7.94 -0.29
N PHE A 22 2.39 7.72 1.02
CA PHE A 22 3.53 7.28 1.81
C PHE A 22 3.85 5.81 1.58
N LEU A 23 2.83 4.97 1.44
CA LEU A 23 2.99 3.53 1.19
C LEU A 23 3.51 3.24 -0.22
N SER A 24 3.13 4.05 -1.21
CA SER A 24 3.60 3.88 -2.60
C SER A 24 5.12 3.99 -2.71
N ARG A 25 5.77 4.81 -1.86
CA ARG A 25 7.22 5.00 -1.85
C ARG A 25 8.00 3.77 -1.42
N ALA A 26 7.35 2.86 -0.70
CA ALA A 26 7.97 1.60 -0.34
C ALA A 26 7.95 0.60 -1.50
N ILE A 27 7.22 0.85 -2.59
CA ILE A 27 7.09 -0.06 -3.71
C ILE A 27 8.10 0.31 -4.77
N HIS A 28 8.93 -0.65 -5.20
CA HIS A 28 9.84 -0.42 -6.30
C HIS A 28 9.05 -0.20 -7.60
N PRO A 29 9.27 0.91 -8.34
CA PRO A 29 8.52 1.19 -9.57
C PRO A 29 8.61 0.07 -10.62
N GLU A 30 9.74 -0.61 -10.68
CA GLU A 30 9.97 -1.74 -11.60
C GLU A 30 9.11 -2.97 -11.27
N SER A 31 8.65 -3.09 -10.01
CA SER A 31 7.77 -4.15 -9.53
C SER A 31 6.30 -3.80 -9.60
N PHE A 32 5.93 -2.66 -10.18
CA PHE A 32 4.53 -2.22 -10.28
C PHE A 32 3.60 -3.31 -10.84
N ASN A 33 3.95 -3.92 -11.98
CA ASN A 33 3.09 -4.91 -12.64
C ASN A 33 2.83 -6.13 -11.76
N SER A 34 3.85 -6.57 -11.03
CA SER A 34 3.80 -7.79 -10.27
C SER A 34 3.12 -7.58 -8.91
N VAL A 35 3.40 -6.44 -8.25
CA VAL A 35 2.67 -5.98 -7.07
C VAL A 35 1.19 -5.80 -7.38
N ALA A 36 0.82 -5.23 -8.54
CA ALA A 36 -0.57 -5.03 -8.94
C ALA A 36 -1.41 -6.33 -8.91
N LEU A 37 -0.79 -7.48 -9.21
CA LEU A 37 -1.44 -8.79 -9.14
C LEU A 37 -1.83 -9.16 -7.70
N HIS A 38 -1.00 -8.83 -6.72
CA HIS A 38 -1.30 -9.04 -5.29
C HIS A 38 -2.41 -8.11 -4.77
N PHE A 39 -2.77 -7.09 -5.55
CA PHE A 39 -3.88 -6.18 -5.28
C PHE A 39 -5.13 -6.48 -6.13
N ASP A 40 -5.21 -7.65 -6.76
CA ASP A 40 -6.33 -8.07 -7.61
C ASP A 40 -6.65 -7.05 -8.73
N LEU A 41 -5.62 -6.36 -9.23
CA LEU A 41 -5.72 -5.50 -10.40
C LEU A 41 -5.47 -6.36 -11.65
N ASN A 42 -6.37 -6.23 -12.62
CA ASN A 42 -6.26 -6.99 -13.86
C ASN A 42 -5.42 -6.22 -14.90
N GLN A 43 -5.18 -6.86 -16.05
CA GLN A 43 -4.41 -6.26 -17.14
C GLN A 43 -4.98 -4.91 -17.62
N MET A 44 -6.31 -4.74 -17.64
CA MET A 44 -6.94 -3.49 -18.05
C MET A 44 -6.71 -2.37 -17.03
N ASP A 45 -6.76 -2.67 -15.73
CA ASP A 45 -6.43 -1.73 -14.67
C ASP A 45 -4.96 -1.26 -14.81
N VAL A 46 -4.05 -2.20 -15.06
CA VAL A 46 -2.60 -1.95 -15.24
C VAL A 46 -2.36 -1.05 -16.45
N GLU A 47 -2.98 -1.34 -17.59
CA GLU A 47 -2.87 -0.55 -18.81
C GLU A 47 -3.43 0.88 -18.63
N GLU A 48 -4.56 1.03 -17.93
CA GLU A 48 -5.15 2.33 -17.61
C GLU A 48 -4.19 3.18 -16.78
N ILE A 49 -3.54 2.59 -15.76
CA ILE A 49 -2.56 3.29 -14.91
C ILE A 49 -1.31 3.69 -15.72
N GLN A 50 -0.78 2.78 -16.53
CA GLN A 50 0.44 3.01 -17.32
C GLN A 50 0.27 4.05 -18.43
N THR A 51 -0.92 4.13 -19.01
CA THR A 51 -1.23 5.08 -20.10
C THR A 51 -1.74 6.42 -19.59
N GLY A 52 -1.96 6.56 -18.29
CA GLY A 52 -2.34 7.82 -17.64
C GLY A 52 -1.25 8.89 -17.69
N GLN A 53 -1.65 10.15 -17.46
CA GLN A 53 -0.74 11.31 -17.46
C GLN A 53 0.02 11.50 -16.14
N GLN A 54 -0.30 10.73 -15.11
CA GLN A 54 0.28 10.88 -13.77
C GLN A 54 1.59 10.09 -13.64
N THR A 55 2.55 10.62 -12.88
CA THR A 55 3.93 10.11 -12.82
C THR A 55 4.17 9.03 -11.77
N ASP A 56 3.31 8.90 -10.76
CA ASP A 56 3.48 7.90 -9.69
C ASP A 56 2.55 6.71 -9.92
N LEU A 57 3.07 5.70 -10.63
CA LEU A 57 2.33 4.48 -10.96
C LEU A 57 1.93 3.69 -9.71
N CYS A 58 2.82 3.62 -8.71
CA CYS A 58 2.57 2.89 -7.47
C CYS A 58 1.46 3.55 -6.65
N CYS A 59 1.44 4.89 -6.58
CA CYS A 59 0.36 5.61 -5.89
C CYS A 59 -0.98 5.42 -6.62
N GLN A 60 -0.98 5.49 -7.96
CA GLN A 60 -2.19 5.23 -8.74
C GLN A 60 -2.71 3.80 -8.59
N MET A 61 -1.82 2.82 -8.54
CA MET A 61 -2.15 1.43 -8.24
C MET A 61 -2.91 1.30 -6.92
N LEU A 62 -2.38 1.90 -5.85
CA LEU A 62 -3.00 1.86 -4.53
C LEU A 62 -4.35 2.59 -4.50
N ASN A 63 -4.46 3.73 -5.21
CA ASN A 63 -5.72 4.45 -5.37
C ASN A 63 -6.77 3.61 -6.11
N LYS A 64 -6.39 2.98 -7.23
CA LYS A 64 -7.27 2.10 -8.01
C LYS A 64 -7.75 0.92 -7.17
N TRP A 65 -6.85 0.30 -6.42
CA TRP A 65 -7.19 -0.77 -5.49
C TRP A 65 -8.18 -0.30 -4.41
N LYS A 66 -7.91 0.84 -3.76
CA LYS A 66 -8.81 1.42 -2.75
C LYS A 66 -10.18 1.70 -3.34
N PHE A 67 -10.24 2.28 -4.55
CA PHE A 67 -11.49 2.55 -5.26
C PHE A 67 -12.29 1.27 -5.52
N LYS A 68 -11.66 0.19 -6.01
CA LYS A 68 -12.33 -1.09 -6.30
C LYS A 68 -12.84 -1.79 -5.04
N ASN A 69 -12.15 -1.65 -3.91
CA ASN A 69 -12.48 -2.35 -2.66
C ASN A 69 -13.33 -1.53 -1.68
N GLY A 70 -13.47 -0.21 -1.88
CA GLY A 70 -14.31 0.65 -1.05
C GLY A 70 -13.94 0.57 0.44
N ASP A 71 -14.94 0.37 1.31
CA ASP A 71 -14.73 0.25 2.75
C ASP A 71 -13.92 -0.99 3.18
N GLU A 72 -13.76 -2.00 2.31
CA GLU A 72 -12.90 -3.15 2.58
C GLU A 72 -11.40 -2.85 2.37
N ALA A 73 -11.08 -1.69 1.78
CA ALA A 73 -9.70 -1.22 1.59
C ALA A 73 -9.13 -0.67 2.90
N THR A 74 -8.72 -1.57 3.80
CA THR A 74 -8.12 -1.20 5.08
C THR A 74 -6.59 -1.19 5.01
N LEU A 75 -5.96 -0.43 5.92
CA LEU A 75 -4.50 -0.39 6.05
C LEU A 75 -3.93 -1.80 6.30
N GLY A 76 -4.59 -2.60 7.14
CA GLY A 76 -4.19 -3.99 7.36
C GLY A 76 -4.19 -4.82 6.07
N LYS A 77 -5.24 -4.71 5.24
CA LYS A 77 -5.30 -5.45 3.97
C LYS A 77 -4.23 -4.99 2.97
N LEU A 78 -3.95 -3.67 2.94
CA LEU A 78 -2.87 -3.11 2.14
C LEU A 78 -1.50 -3.66 2.57
N ILE A 79 -1.19 -3.62 3.87
CA ILE A 79 0.09 -4.14 4.41
C ILE A 79 0.22 -5.64 4.10
N GLN A 80 -0.86 -6.39 4.24
CA GLN A 80 -0.88 -7.82 3.92
C GLN A 80 -0.53 -8.06 2.45
N ASN A 81 -1.13 -7.31 1.52
CA ASN A 81 -0.85 -7.45 0.08
C ASN A 81 0.60 -7.07 -0.28
N LEU A 82 1.13 -5.99 0.30
CA LEU A 82 2.53 -5.60 0.10
C LEU A 82 3.49 -6.67 0.63
N PHE A 83 3.20 -7.24 1.80
CA PHE A 83 4.01 -8.30 2.36
C PHE A 83 3.95 -9.59 1.54
N SER A 84 2.77 -9.96 1.03
CA SER A 84 2.62 -11.09 0.11
C SER A 84 3.43 -10.90 -1.16
N SER A 85 3.42 -9.71 -1.77
CA SER A 85 4.25 -9.41 -2.93
C SER A 85 5.75 -9.52 -2.61
N TRP A 86 6.17 -8.98 -1.46
CA TRP A 86 7.58 -9.06 -1.05
C TRP A 86 8.05 -10.51 -0.86
N ILE A 87 7.24 -11.37 -0.25
CA ILE A 87 7.57 -12.80 -0.12
C ILE A 87 7.72 -13.46 -1.51
N SER A 88 6.86 -13.10 -2.45
CA SER A 88 6.85 -13.68 -3.80
C SER A 88 8.06 -13.26 -4.64
N GLU A 89 8.58 -12.04 -4.45
CA GLU A 89 9.55 -11.44 -5.38
C GLU A 89 10.84 -10.91 -4.74
N ASN A 90 10.98 -10.97 -3.41
CA ASN A 90 12.12 -10.57 -2.58
C ASN A 90 12.59 -9.09 -2.70
N ILE A 91 12.27 -8.40 -3.80
CA ILE A 91 12.70 -7.04 -4.12
C ILE A 91 11.55 -6.09 -4.47
N SER A 92 10.28 -6.49 -4.31
CA SER A 92 9.16 -5.65 -4.75
C SER A 92 8.83 -4.50 -3.80
N VAL A 93 9.22 -4.62 -2.52
CA VAL A 93 8.93 -3.65 -1.47
C VAL A 93 10.16 -3.40 -0.60
N GLU A 94 10.54 -2.13 -0.45
CA GLU A 94 11.56 -1.66 0.48
C GLU A 94 11.07 -1.76 1.93
N LYS A 95 11.63 -2.72 2.67
CA LYS A 95 11.19 -3.08 4.02
C LYS A 95 11.23 -1.90 5.00
N GLU A 96 12.31 -1.13 5.00
CA GLU A 96 12.48 -0.04 5.96
C GLU A 96 11.62 1.18 5.62
N GLU A 97 11.39 1.44 4.32
CA GLU A 97 10.43 2.47 3.88
C GLU A 97 9.00 2.09 4.27
N LEU A 98 8.60 0.82 4.10
CA LEU A 98 7.28 0.34 4.50
C LEU A 98 7.05 0.52 6.00
N LYS A 99 8.01 0.11 6.85
CA LYS A 99 7.91 0.30 8.30
C LYS A 99 7.83 1.78 8.69
N SER A 100 8.65 2.61 8.05
CA SER A 100 8.67 4.06 8.26
C SER A 100 7.32 4.68 7.92
N ALA A 101 6.73 4.28 6.79
CA ALA A 101 5.40 4.71 6.37
C ALA A 101 4.32 4.30 7.39
N ILE A 102 4.29 3.03 7.80
CA ILE A 102 3.32 2.51 8.81
C ILE A 102 3.46 3.27 10.13
N SER A 103 4.69 3.45 10.62
CA SER A 103 4.96 4.16 11.88
C SER A 103 4.46 5.61 11.87
N LYS A 104 4.68 6.34 10.78
CA LYS A 104 4.16 7.71 10.63
C LYS A 104 2.64 7.75 10.71
N MET A 105 1.96 6.79 10.09
CA MET A 105 0.51 6.73 10.10
C MET A 105 -0.06 6.41 11.48
N THR A 106 0.67 5.67 12.32
CA THR A 106 0.19 5.29 13.66
C THR A 106 0.51 6.34 14.71
N MET A 107 1.63 7.05 14.59
CA MET A 107 2.01 8.12 15.52
C MET A 107 1.12 9.36 15.40
N VAL A 108 0.66 9.71 14.20
CA VAL A 108 -0.21 10.88 13.97
C VAL A 108 -1.54 10.78 14.76
N ASN A 109 -2.04 9.57 15.04
CA ASN A 109 -3.29 9.38 15.78
C ASN A 109 -3.13 9.49 17.32
N ASN A 110 -1.91 9.42 17.85
CA ASN A 110 -1.69 9.49 19.30
C ASN A 110 -1.59 10.93 19.82
N GLU A 111 -1.34 11.91 18.94
CA GLU A 111 -1.28 13.32 19.35
C GLU A 111 -2.68 13.98 19.39
N GLU A 112 -3.65 13.49 18.63
CA GLU A 112 -5.03 14.01 18.66
C GLU A 112 -5.89 13.52 19.84
N THR A 113 -5.44 12.53 20.60
CA THR A 113 -6.17 12.03 21.79
C THR A 113 -5.63 12.55 23.12
N ALA A 114 -4.64 13.46 23.08
CA ALA A 114 -3.98 14.04 24.25
C ALA A 114 -4.26 15.54 24.46
N SER A 115 -5.38 16.07 23.95
CA SER A 115 -5.86 17.45 24.22
C SER A 115 -7.21 17.47 24.92
#